data_AF-A0A820R520-F1
#
_entry.id   AF-A0A820R520-F1
#
_cell.length_a   1.000
_cell.length_b   1.000
_cell.length_c   1.000
_cell.angle_alpha   90.00
_cell.angle_beta   90.00
_cell.angle_gamma   90.00
#
_symmetry.space_group_name_H-M   'P 1'
#
loop_
_entity.id
_entity.type
_entity.pdbx_description
1 polymer ?
#
loop_
_entity_poly.entity_id
_entity_poly.type
_entity_poly.pdbx_seq_one_letter_code
_entity_poly.pdbx_strand_id
1 'polypeptide(L)'
;FDEFLFLFKRTSSDVNQRVENYSLLFQCAISTNEQYVKKVREWIEKRFTNEQLIVIEYFLDQLKSSNMRFNLEILPNNIDSIQTIIDIAINRLPQSTNALEIIFSYGIYLLQSVEHHRNKQQKHIIQQFAKKIIK
;
A
#
# COMPACT_ATOMS: atom_id res chain seq x y z
N PHE A 1 4.00 16.12 0.89
CA PHE A 1 4.65 14.85 1.28
C PHE A 1 6.07 15.04 1.83
N ASP A 2 7.00 15.70 1.11
CA ASP A 2 8.39 15.81 1.59
C ASP A 2 8.52 16.55 2.95
N GLU A 3 7.70 17.57 3.18
CA GLU A 3 7.60 18.26 4.48
C GLU A 3 7.01 17.37 5.59
N PHE A 4 5.96 16.62 5.29
CA PHE A 4 5.43 15.61 6.21
C PHE A 4 6.47 14.54 6.52
N LEU A 5 7.19 14.02 5.52
CA LEU A 5 8.26 13.03 5.68
C LEU A 5 9.43 13.60 6.50
N PHE A 6 9.75 14.88 6.34
CA PHE A 6 10.75 15.58 7.14
C PHE A 6 10.32 15.67 8.61
N LEU A 7 9.08 16.11 8.89
CA LEU A 7 8.53 16.19 10.24
C LEU A 7 8.43 14.81 10.89
N PHE A 8 7.88 13.83 10.17
CA PHE A 8 7.81 12.43 10.56
C PHE A 8 9.20 11.86 10.90
N LYS A 9 10.25 12.27 10.16
CA LYS A 9 11.63 11.86 10.44
C LYS A 9 12.21 12.44 11.72
N ARG A 10 11.77 13.64 12.14
CA ARG A 10 12.26 14.32 13.34
C ARG A 10 11.63 13.82 14.64
N THR A 11 10.46 13.19 14.58
CA THR A 11 9.71 12.76 15.77
C THR A 11 10.48 11.80 16.68
N SER A 12 11.27 10.86 16.12
CA SER A 12 12.18 9.99 16.89
C SER A 12 13.11 9.22 15.98
N SER A 13 14.34 8.87 16.34
CA SER A 13 15.16 7.94 15.54
C SER A 13 14.60 6.50 15.54
N ASP A 14 13.85 6.13 16.60
CA ASP A 14 13.12 4.87 16.71
C ASP A 14 11.82 4.93 15.89
N VAL A 15 11.65 3.95 15.02
CA VAL A 15 10.50 3.84 14.11
C VAL A 15 9.25 3.43 14.90
N ASN A 16 9.41 2.61 15.95
CA ASN A 16 8.32 2.16 16.80
C ASN A 16 7.67 3.31 17.59
N GLN A 17 8.39 4.41 17.80
CA GLN A 17 7.86 5.62 18.43
C GLN A 17 7.05 6.49 17.47
N ARG A 18 6.95 6.12 16.19
CA ARG A 18 6.21 6.85 15.15
C ARG A 18 4.95 6.13 14.69
N VAL A 19 4.58 5.06 15.39
CA VAL A 19 3.47 4.16 15.02
C VAL A 19 2.18 4.93 14.77
N GLU A 20 1.85 5.89 15.63
CA GLU A 20 0.65 6.73 15.53
C GLU A 20 0.59 7.56 14.23
N ASN A 21 1.73 7.79 13.58
CA ASN A 21 1.83 8.64 12.39
C ASN A 21 1.96 7.84 11.09
N TYR A 22 2.01 6.50 11.11
CA TYR A 22 2.14 5.69 9.90
C TYR A 22 0.91 5.80 8.99
N SER A 23 -0.30 5.77 9.58
CA SER A 23 -1.54 5.94 8.81
C SER A 23 -1.51 7.26 8.02
N LEU A 24 -1.16 8.36 8.68
CA LEU A 24 -1.05 9.68 8.04
C LEU A 24 0.04 9.73 6.96
N LEU A 25 1.17 9.05 7.15
CA LEU A 25 2.24 8.96 6.15
C LEU A 25 1.73 8.32 4.85
N PHE A 26 1.06 7.17 4.97
CA PHE A 26 0.57 6.42 3.83
C PHE A 26 -0.62 7.13 3.17
N GLN A 27 -1.55 7.67 3.95
CA GLN A 27 -2.66 8.46 3.44
C GLN A 27 -2.17 9.68 2.64
N CYS A 28 -1.16 10.38 3.14
CA CYS A 28 -0.55 11.52 2.44
C CYS A 28 0.05 11.09 1.10
N ALA A 29 0.76 9.96 1.07
CA ALA A 29 1.39 9.46 -0.16
C ALA A 29 0.38 9.00 -1.20
N ILE A 30 -0.59 8.18 -0.80
CA ILE A 30 -1.69 7.66 -1.63
C ILE A 30 -2.50 8.81 -2.25
N SER A 31 -2.67 9.92 -1.53
CA SER A 31 -3.48 11.06 -1.97
C SER A 31 -2.75 12.07 -2.86
N THR A 32 -1.41 12.06 -2.93
CA THR A 32 -0.65 13.11 -3.61
C THR A 32 -0.43 12.82 -5.11
N ASN A 33 0.51 11.94 -5.45
CA ASN A 33 0.85 11.57 -6.82
C ASN A 33 1.67 10.26 -6.90
N GLU A 34 1.90 9.77 -8.12
CA GLU A 34 2.65 8.53 -8.39
C GLU A 34 4.09 8.55 -7.85
N GLN A 35 4.79 9.68 -7.98
CA GLN A 35 6.17 9.83 -7.51
C GLN A 35 6.30 9.63 -6.00
N TYR A 36 5.31 10.09 -5.23
CA TYR A 36 5.31 9.97 -3.77
C TYR A 36 4.89 8.59 -3.28
N VAL A 37 4.05 7.87 -4.03
CA VAL A 37 3.80 6.44 -3.78
C VAL A 37 5.09 5.63 -3.95
N LYS A 38 5.90 5.94 -4.97
CA LYS A 38 7.22 5.32 -5.14
C LYS A 38 8.19 5.66 -4.00
N LYS A 39 8.23 6.91 -3.52
CA LYS A 39 9.04 7.29 -2.35
C LYS A 39 8.58 6.59 -1.06
N VAL A 40 7.27 6.39 -0.88
CA VAL A 40 6.76 5.57 0.22
C VAL A 40 7.20 4.13 0.05
N ARG A 41 7.07 3.54 -1.14
CA ARG A 41 7.59 2.21 -1.40
C ARG A 41 9.06 2.11 -1.02
N GLU A 42 9.93 3.01 -1.51
CA GLU A 42 11.35 3.03 -1.16
C GLU A 42 11.60 3.16 0.34
N TRP A 43 10.74 3.91 1.04
CA TRP A 43 10.80 4.08 2.48
C TRP A 43 10.38 2.80 3.22
N ILE A 44 9.31 2.14 2.78
CA ILE A 44 8.91 0.84 3.33
C ILE A 44 10.00 -0.20 2.97
N GLU A 45 10.49 -0.26 1.71
CA GLU A 45 11.63 -1.06 1.18
C GLU A 45 12.83 -1.05 2.13
N LYS A 46 13.27 0.14 2.54
CA LYS A 46 14.40 0.31 3.47
C LYS A 46 14.12 -0.14 4.91
N ARG A 47 12.85 -0.21 5.31
CA ARG A 47 12.43 -0.62 6.66
C ARG A 47 12.03 -2.10 6.70
N PHE A 48 11.69 -2.73 5.57
CA PHE A 48 11.49 -4.17 5.46
C PHE A 48 12.74 -4.97 5.81
N THR A 49 13.94 -4.48 5.48
CA THR A 49 15.21 -5.18 5.78
C THR A 49 15.43 -5.39 7.28
N ASN A 50 14.69 -4.67 8.13
CA ASN A 50 14.77 -4.74 9.58
C ASN A 50 13.51 -5.35 10.23
N GLU A 51 12.69 -6.08 9.47
CA GLU A 51 11.53 -6.86 9.96
C GLU A 51 10.48 -6.07 10.78
N GLN A 52 10.21 -4.82 10.40
CA GLN A 52 9.20 -3.99 11.08
C GLN A 52 7.77 -4.29 10.56
N LEU A 53 7.27 -5.48 10.89
CA LEU A 53 5.98 -6.03 10.45
C LEU A 53 4.77 -5.10 10.71
N ILE A 54 4.79 -4.35 11.81
CA ILE A 54 3.76 -3.35 12.13
C ILE A 54 3.56 -2.34 11.00
N VAL A 55 4.61 -1.94 10.29
CA VAL A 55 4.53 -0.99 9.18
C VAL A 55 3.70 -1.55 8.02
N ILE A 56 3.75 -2.87 7.81
CA ILE A 56 2.99 -3.57 6.77
C ILE A 56 1.51 -3.57 7.10
N GLU A 57 1.16 -3.85 8.36
CA GLU A 57 -0.24 -3.86 8.81
C GLU A 57 -0.89 -2.48 8.62
N TYR A 58 -0.20 -1.42 9.02
CA TYR A 58 -0.66 -0.06 8.79
C TYR A 58 -0.77 0.27 7.30
N PHE A 59 0.15 -0.19 6.46
CA PHE A 59 0.06 0.03 5.03
C PHE A 59 -1.15 -0.69 4.40
N LEU A 60 -1.38 -1.95 4.77
CA LEU A 60 -2.52 -2.74 4.30
C LEU A 60 -3.86 -2.08 4.71
N ASP A 61 -3.96 -1.59 5.94
CA ASP A 61 -5.15 -0.87 6.41
C ASP A 61 -5.42 0.43 5.61
N GLN A 62 -4.37 1.09 5.14
CA GLN A 62 -4.50 2.26 4.26
C GLN A 62 -4.84 1.89 2.81
N LEU A 63 -4.49 0.69 2.32
CA LEU A 63 -5.00 0.21 1.04
C LEU A 63 -6.52 0.00 1.07
N LYS A 64 -7.06 -0.53 2.19
CA LYS A 64 -8.51 -0.71 2.38
C LYS A 64 -9.29 0.60 2.29
N SER A 65 -8.70 1.70 2.77
CA SER A 65 -9.30 3.03 2.78
C SER A 65 -8.85 3.93 1.62
N SER A 66 -8.13 3.37 0.65
CA SER A 66 -7.61 4.11 -0.49
C SER A 66 -8.73 4.63 -1.41
N ASN A 67 -8.53 5.80 -2.00
CA ASN A 67 -9.54 6.44 -2.85
C ASN A 67 -9.51 5.91 -4.29
N MET A 68 -10.59 6.17 -5.03
CA MET A 68 -10.74 5.71 -6.42
C MET A 68 -9.64 6.24 -7.35
N ARG A 69 -9.13 7.46 -7.09
CA ARG A 69 -8.01 8.04 -7.85
C ARG A 69 -6.75 7.19 -7.70
N PHE A 70 -6.39 6.78 -6.48
CA PHE A 70 -5.27 5.88 -6.26
C PHE A 70 -5.46 4.56 -7.01
N ASN A 71 -6.62 3.94 -6.85
CA ASN A 71 -6.89 2.60 -7.38
C ASN A 71 -6.94 2.55 -8.91
N LEU A 72 -7.41 3.62 -9.56
CA LEU A 72 -7.56 3.66 -11.01
C LEU A 72 -6.38 4.36 -11.70
N GLU A 73 -5.85 5.45 -11.16
CA GLU A 73 -4.84 6.27 -11.84
C GLU A 73 -3.42 5.96 -11.39
N ILE A 74 -3.21 5.69 -10.10
CA ILE A 74 -1.86 5.59 -9.51
C ILE A 74 -1.39 4.14 -9.42
N LEU A 75 -2.27 3.22 -9.04
CA LEU A 75 -1.97 1.80 -8.86
C LEU A 75 -1.37 1.15 -10.13
N PRO A 76 -1.86 1.39 -11.37
CA PRO A 76 -1.30 0.73 -12.56
C PRO A 76 0.21 0.89 -12.72
N ASN A 77 0.74 2.06 -12.36
CA ASN A 77 2.16 2.37 -12.47
C ASN A 77 2.98 1.89 -11.27
N ASN A 78 2.32 1.31 -10.26
CA ASN A 78 2.92 0.90 -8.98
C ASN A 78 2.61 -0.56 -8.61
N ILE A 79 2.03 -1.38 -9.49
CA ILE A 79 1.61 -2.74 -9.16
C ILE A 79 2.74 -3.61 -8.61
N ASP A 80 3.92 -3.62 -9.23
CA ASP A 80 5.05 -4.44 -8.76
C ASP A 80 5.44 -4.09 -7.32
N SER A 81 5.30 -2.80 -7.00
CA SER A 81 5.60 -2.25 -5.69
C SER A 81 4.61 -2.77 -4.66
N ILE A 82 3.31 -2.59 -4.92
CA ILE A 82 2.25 -3.03 -4.01
C ILE A 82 2.27 -4.56 -3.87
N GLN A 83 2.51 -5.27 -4.97
CA GLN A 83 2.61 -6.72 -4.97
C GLN A 83 3.76 -7.21 -4.09
N THR A 84 4.95 -6.60 -4.18
CA THR A 84 6.09 -6.98 -3.32
C THR A 84 5.73 -6.85 -1.83
N ILE A 85 5.01 -5.79 -1.46
CA ILE A 85 4.57 -5.57 -0.07
C ILE A 85 3.58 -6.67 0.36
N ILE A 86 2.61 -7.00 -0.50
CA ILE A 86 1.63 -8.07 -0.26
C ILE A 86 2.30 -9.44 -0.17
N ASP A 87 3.23 -9.76 -1.07
CA ASP A 87 3.96 -11.03 -1.07
C ASP A 87 4.77 -11.19 0.23
N ILE A 88 5.38 -10.11 0.73
CA ILE A 88 6.06 -10.11 2.04
C ILE A 88 5.04 -10.34 3.17
N ALA A 89 3.90 -9.65 3.14
CA ALA A 89 2.84 -9.82 4.13
C ALA A 89 2.37 -11.28 4.20
N ILE A 90 2.08 -11.92 3.06
CA ILE A 90 1.66 -13.32 2.99
C ILE A 90 2.72 -14.26 3.57
N ASN A 91 3.99 -14.04 3.24
CA ASN A 91 5.08 -14.92 3.65
C ASN A 91 5.52 -14.73 5.11
N ARG A 92 5.37 -13.51 5.67
CA ARG A 92 5.91 -13.14 6.99
C ARG A 92 4.85 -12.88 8.06
N LEU A 93 3.59 -12.65 7.69
CA LEU A 93 2.43 -12.55 8.59
C LEU A 93 1.46 -13.75 8.52
N PRO A 94 1.85 -15.00 8.18
CA PRO A 94 0.90 -16.08 7.94
C PRO A 94 0.07 -16.47 9.17
N GLN A 95 0.41 -15.99 10.37
CA GLN A 95 -0.36 -16.19 11.60
C GLN A 95 -1.38 -15.06 11.91
N SER A 96 -1.40 -13.96 11.15
CA SER A 96 -2.41 -12.91 11.32
C SER A 96 -3.54 -13.11 10.31
N THR A 97 -4.67 -13.64 10.75
CA THR A 97 -5.91 -13.74 9.95
C THR A 97 -6.32 -12.37 9.38
N ASN A 98 -6.01 -11.30 10.10
CA ASN A 98 -6.33 -9.93 9.72
C ASN A 98 -5.61 -9.47 8.43
N ALA A 99 -4.31 -9.75 8.26
CA ALA A 99 -3.59 -9.30 7.06
C ALA A 99 -4.13 -9.96 5.79
N LEU A 100 -4.41 -11.27 5.84
CA LEU A 100 -5.02 -12.00 4.72
C LEU A 100 -6.42 -11.48 4.40
N GLU A 101 -7.24 -11.20 5.42
CA GLU A 101 -8.58 -10.62 5.25
C GLU A 101 -8.51 -9.24 4.57
N ILE A 102 -7.55 -8.39 4.97
CA ILE A 102 -7.36 -7.07 4.36
C ILE A 102 -6.93 -7.21 2.88
N ILE A 103 -5.97 -8.08 2.59
CA ILE A 103 -5.48 -8.32 1.22
C ILE A 103 -6.61 -8.82 0.32
N PHE A 104 -7.37 -9.80 0.79
CA PHE A 104 -8.50 -10.38 0.06
C PHE A 104 -9.61 -9.34 -0.19
N SER A 105 -9.97 -8.59 0.85
CA SER A 105 -10.97 -7.51 0.77
C SER A 105 -10.56 -6.43 -0.23
N TYR A 106 -9.28 -6.04 -0.22
CA TYR A 106 -8.73 -5.08 -1.17
C TYR A 106 -8.77 -5.62 -2.61
N GLY A 107 -8.44 -6.89 -2.82
CA GLY A 107 -8.58 -7.55 -4.13
C GLY A 107 -10.02 -7.49 -4.66
N ILE A 108 -11.01 -7.82 -3.84
CA ILE A 108 -12.43 -7.73 -4.24
C ILE A 108 -12.80 -6.29 -4.60
N TYR A 109 -12.40 -5.33 -3.75
CA TYR A 109 -12.64 -3.92 -4.01
C TYR A 109 -12.04 -3.46 -5.36
N LEU A 110 -10.82 -3.92 -5.70
CA LEU A 110 -10.21 -3.62 -6.99
C LEU A 110 -11.01 -4.19 -8.16
N LEU A 111 -11.52 -5.42 -8.04
CA LEU A 111 -12.37 -6.02 -9.08
C LEU A 111 -13.69 -5.25 -9.29
N GLN A 112 -14.28 -4.72 -8.22
CA GLN A 112 -15.49 -3.90 -8.30
C GLN A 112 -15.21 -2.51 -8.90
N SER A 113 -14.18 -1.83 -8.39
CA SER A 113 -13.87 -0.45 -8.79
C SER A 113 -13.37 -0.33 -10.23
N VAL A 114 -12.65 -1.34 -10.73
CA VAL A 114 -12.09 -1.35 -12.09
C VAL A 114 -13.15 -1.45 -13.18
N GLU A 115 -14.40 -1.82 -12.85
CA GLU A 115 -15.50 -1.84 -13.83
C GLU A 115 -15.74 -0.45 -14.44
N HIS A 116 -15.51 0.59 -13.64
CA HIS A 116 -15.67 2.01 -14.02
C HIS A 116 -14.45 2.61 -14.73
N HIS A 117 -13.36 1.85 -14.90
CA HIS A 117 -12.13 2.34 -15.50
C HIS A 117 -12.29 2.58 -17.01
N ARG A 118 -12.09 3.82 -17.47
CA ARG A 118 -12.24 4.21 -18.89
C ARG A 118 -11.18 3.60 -19.82
N ASN A 119 -9.94 3.50 -19.34
CA ASN A 119 -8.84 2.88 -20.07
C ASN A 119 -8.88 1.35 -19.98
N LYS A 120 -9.04 0.67 -21.13
CA LYS A 120 -9.10 -0.81 -21.22
C LYS A 120 -7.81 -1.51 -20.79
N GLN A 121 -6.65 -0.91 -21.04
CA GLN A 121 -5.35 -1.51 -20.70
C GLN A 121 -5.11 -1.46 -19.19
N GLN A 122 -5.30 -0.29 -18.58
CA GLN A 122 -5.20 -0.14 -17.11
C GLN A 122 -6.23 -1.01 -16.39
N LYS A 123 -7.45 -1.11 -16.95
CA LYS A 123 -8.48 -2.05 -16.49
C LYS A 123 -7.96 -3.50 -16.44
N HIS A 124 -7.38 -3.98 -17.54
CA HIS A 124 -6.85 -5.33 -17.60
C HIS A 124 -5.72 -5.54 -16.57
N ILE A 125 -4.81 -4.59 -16.46
CA ILE A 125 -3.68 -4.62 -15.52
C ILE A 125 -4.17 -4.74 -14.06
N ILE A 126 -5.10 -3.88 -13.64
CA ILE A 126 -5.68 -3.91 -12.29
C ILE A 126 -6.43 -5.22 -12.04
N GLN A 127 -7.18 -5.72 -13.03
CA GLN A 127 -7.91 -6.99 -12.92
C GLN A 127 -6.99 -8.19 -12.73
N GLN A 128 -5.87 -8.26 -13.46
CA GLN A 128 -4.89 -9.33 -13.30
C GLN A 128 -4.24 -9.28 -11.92
N PHE A 129 -3.87 -8.07 -11.47
CA PHE A 129 -3.30 -7.87 -10.14
C PHE A 129 -4.29 -8.29 -9.04
N ALA A 130 -5.54 -7.85 -9.11
CA ALA A 130 -6.57 -8.22 -8.15
C ALA A 130 -6.81 -9.74 -8.09
N LYS A 131 -6.90 -10.41 -9.25
CA LYS A 131 -7.03 -11.88 -9.31
C LYS A 131 -5.82 -12.59 -8.70
N LYS A 132 -4.63 -12.04 -8.85
CA LYS A 132 -3.40 -12.62 -8.31
C LYS A 132 -3.39 -12.59 -6.78
N ILE A 133 -3.82 -11.50 -6.15
CA ILE A 133 -3.78 -11.36 -4.69
C ILE A 133 -4.93 -12.08 -3.95
N ILE A 134 -5.98 -12.49 -4.67
CA ILE A 134 -7.13 -13.25 -4.15
C ILE A 134 -6.89 -14.77 -4.20
N LYS A 135 -5.93 -15.23 -5.01
CA LYS A 135 -5.66 -16.65 -5.30
C LYS A 135 -4.66 -17.24 -4.32
#